data_AF-A0A6A6KZV5-F1
#
_entry.id   AF-A0A6A6KZV5-F1
#
_cell.length_a   1.000
_cell.length_b   1.000
_cell.length_c   1.000
_cell.angle_alpha   90.00
_cell.angle_beta   90.00
_cell.angle_gamma   90.00
#
_symmetry.space_group_name_H-M   'P 1'
#
loop_
_entity.id
_entity.type
_entity.pdbx_description
1 polymer ?
#
loop_
_entity_poly.entity_id
_entity_poly.type
_entity_poly.pdbx_seq_one_letter_code
_entity_poly.pdbx_strand_id
1 'polypeptide(L)'
;MFRQAVILSLLVILANIQGNQAVDYTVTNTAGSTAGGARFAAEIGEDYSKQMSSAATDFIWRVLQQPNAEDRKAVDKVSLFIDDIDGVAAYASNNEIHFSANYIGNYSGDLKREYTGVLYHEMTHIWQWYGNGQAQGGLTEGVADFVRLKANYAPSHWVQPGQGDRWDQGYDVTARFLDYCNDLRNGFVAELNKKMRDGYSDQYFVDLLGKTVDQLWSDYKANKSWSLWVEHALRQKLEKITASKRYLQLQISFGGFQQPNAEDRKAVDKVSLFIDDMGGVAYASNNEIHVSANYIGNYSGDLKREYTGVLYHEMTHIWQWNGNGQAPGGLIEGVADFVRLKANYAPSHWVQPGQGDRWDQGYDVTARFLDYCNDLRNGFVAELNKKMRDGYSDQYFVDLLGKTVDQLWSDYKAKYAQ
;
A
#
# COMPACT_ATOMS: atom_id res chain seq x y z
N MET A 1 62.15 -20.36 16.86
CA MET A 1 60.79 -20.63 17.38
C MET A 1 60.53 -19.69 18.52
N PHE A 2 59.65 -18.71 18.35
CA PHE A 2 58.71 -18.16 19.34
C PHE A 2 57.97 -17.00 18.65
N ARG A 3 56.69 -17.24 18.33
CA ARG A 3 55.76 -16.24 17.79
C ARG A 3 55.28 -15.37 18.96
N GLN A 4 55.47 -14.05 18.89
CA GLN A 4 54.74 -13.11 19.73
C GLN A 4 53.54 -12.59 18.95
N ALA A 5 52.36 -13.01 19.39
CA ALA A 5 51.08 -12.47 18.93
C ALA A 5 50.82 -11.15 19.68
N VAL A 6 50.65 -10.06 18.94
CA VAL A 6 50.17 -8.78 19.46
C VAL A 6 48.64 -8.88 19.52
N ILE A 7 48.08 -8.93 20.72
CA ILE A 7 46.63 -8.81 20.95
C ILE A 7 46.32 -7.31 21.02
N LEU A 8 45.69 -6.77 19.97
CA LEU A 8 45.08 -5.44 20.02
C LEU A 8 43.73 -5.56 20.77
N SER A 9 43.66 -4.93 21.93
CA SER A 9 42.44 -4.81 22.72
C SER A 9 41.49 -3.80 22.06
N LEU A 10 40.32 -4.27 21.60
CA LEU A 10 39.22 -3.42 21.13
C LEU A 10 38.50 -2.80 22.34
N LEU A 11 38.68 -1.50 22.52
CA LEU A 11 37.82 -0.65 23.37
C LEU A 11 36.43 -0.56 22.71
N VAL A 12 35.45 -1.27 23.26
CA VAL A 12 34.04 -1.09 22.93
C VAL A 12 33.56 0.20 23.60
N ILE A 13 33.31 1.22 22.80
CA ILE A 13 32.56 2.40 23.24
C ILE A 13 31.09 1.98 23.30
N LEU A 14 30.60 1.73 24.52
CA LEU A 14 29.16 1.64 24.79
C LEU A 14 28.55 3.02 24.53
N ALA A 15 27.91 3.18 23.38
CA ALA A 15 26.95 4.26 23.20
C ALA A 15 25.81 4.02 24.22
N ASN A 16 25.56 5.04 25.06
CA ASN A 16 24.41 5.04 25.96
C ASN A 16 23.12 4.93 25.13
N ILE A 17 22.55 3.73 25.08
CA ILE A 17 21.15 3.55 24.73
C ILE A 17 20.38 4.11 25.91
N GLN A 18 19.85 5.34 25.78
CA GLN A 18 18.76 5.77 26.65
C GLN A 18 17.64 4.74 26.46
N GLY A 19 17.34 4.00 27.53
CA GLY A 19 16.34 2.94 27.49
C GLY A 19 15.01 3.50 27.02
N ASN A 20 14.48 2.97 25.91
CA ASN A 20 13.04 3.00 25.67
C ASN A 20 12.40 2.42 26.94
N GLN A 21 11.55 3.17 27.63
CA GLN A 21 10.60 2.51 28.52
C GLN A 21 9.72 1.64 27.62
N ALA A 22 9.82 0.33 27.80
CA ALA A 22 8.97 -0.62 27.10
C ALA A 22 7.54 -0.42 27.61
N VAL A 23 6.58 -0.27 26.70
CA VAL A 23 5.15 -0.19 27.03
C VAL A 23 4.74 -1.53 27.65
N ASP A 24 4.08 -1.49 28.81
CA ASP A 24 3.52 -2.68 29.45
C ASP A 24 2.18 -3.05 28.78
N TYR A 25 2.04 -4.31 28.36
CA TYR A 25 0.81 -4.82 27.74
C TYR A 25 0.16 -5.86 28.62
N THR A 26 -1.05 -5.57 29.08
CA THR A 26 -1.87 -6.53 29.85
C THR A 26 -3.07 -6.98 29.05
N VAL A 27 -3.47 -8.24 29.22
CA VAL A 27 -4.66 -8.82 28.57
C VAL A 27 -5.49 -9.50 29.65
N THR A 28 -6.78 -9.21 29.70
CA THR A 28 -7.71 -9.80 30.66
C THR A 28 -8.96 -10.29 29.94
N ASN A 29 -9.27 -11.58 30.06
CA ASN A 29 -10.52 -12.13 29.54
C ASN A 29 -11.60 -12.13 30.64
N THR A 30 -12.40 -11.05 30.71
CA THR A 30 -13.48 -10.93 31.71
C THR A 30 -14.70 -11.78 31.31
N ALA A 31 -14.84 -12.07 30.01
CA ALA A 31 -15.93 -12.83 29.42
C ALA A 31 -15.64 -14.34 29.30
N GLY A 32 -14.71 -14.90 30.08
CA GLY A 32 -14.27 -16.30 29.94
C GLY A 32 -15.38 -17.36 30.04
N SER A 33 -16.52 -17.03 30.64
CA SER A 33 -17.71 -17.90 30.72
C SER A 33 -18.62 -17.87 29.48
N THR A 34 -18.39 -16.96 28.54
CA THR A 34 -19.17 -16.87 27.29
C THR A 34 -18.53 -17.73 26.20
N ALA A 35 -19.31 -18.08 25.17
CA ALA A 35 -18.78 -18.80 24.00
C ALA A 35 -17.65 -18.01 23.31
N GLY A 36 -17.80 -16.68 23.24
CA GLY A 36 -16.81 -15.78 22.68
C GLY A 36 -15.51 -15.71 23.47
N GLY A 37 -15.60 -15.55 24.80
CA GLY A 37 -14.43 -15.54 25.67
C GLY A 37 -13.71 -16.88 25.70
N ALA A 38 -14.44 -18.00 25.67
CA ALA A 38 -13.85 -19.32 25.52
C ALA A 38 -13.13 -19.50 24.18
N ARG A 39 -13.74 -19.00 23.09
CA ARG A 39 -13.13 -19.03 21.75
C ARG A 39 -11.87 -18.17 21.65
N PHE A 40 -11.88 -16.98 22.25
CA PHE A 40 -10.68 -16.13 22.37
C PHE A 40 -9.53 -16.90 23.03
N ALA A 41 -9.79 -17.56 24.16
CA ALA A 41 -8.76 -18.32 24.88
C ALA A 41 -8.20 -19.49 24.04
N ALA A 42 -9.04 -20.13 23.21
CA ALA A 42 -8.67 -21.27 22.39
C ALA A 42 -7.92 -20.91 21.10
N GLU A 43 -8.33 -19.86 20.39
CA GLU A 43 -7.85 -19.54 19.04
C GLU A 43 -6.86 -18.36 18.98
N ILE A 44 -6.93 -17.45 19.96
CA ILE A 44 -6.15 -16.20 19.98
C ILE A 44 -5.17 -16.23 21.17
N GLY A 45 -5.68 -16.17 22.40
CA GLY A 45 -4.91 -16.25 23.63
C GLY A 45 -4.16 -14.97 24.00
N GLU A 46 -3.84 -14.83 25.29
CA GLU A 46 -3.23 -13.63 25.87
C GLU A 46 -1.83 -13.33 25.31
N ASP A 47 -0.99 -14.36 25.12
CA ASP A 47 0.39 -14.18 24.65
C ASP A 47 0.43 -13.64 23.22
N TYR A 48 -0.43 -14.16 22.34
CA TYR A 48 -0.57 -13.65 20.98
C TYR A 48 -1.05 -12.19 20.99
N SER A 49 -2.05 -11.86 21.82
CA SER A 49 -2.55 -10.50 21.94
C SER A 49 -1.45 -9.53 22.40
N LYS A 50 -0.64 -9.88 23.41
CA LYS A 50 0.51 -9.06 23.85
C LYS A 50 1.53 -8.87 22.74
N GLN A 51 1.88 -9.96 22.03
CA GLN A 51 2.81 -9.91 20.91
C GLN A 51 2.31 -8.97 19.81
N MET A 52 1.02 -9.07 19.46
CA MET A 52 0.43 -8.22 18.42
C MET A 52 0.25 -6.77 18.86
N SER A 53 -0.04 -6.48 20.14
CA SER A 53 -0.06 -5.10 20.65
C SER A 53 1.32 -4.43 20.56
N SER A 54 2.39 -5.16 20.88
CA SER A 54 3.77 -4.68 20.68
C SER A 54 4.06 -4.45 19.20
N ALA A 55 3.75 -5.41 18.34
CA ALA A 55 3.98 -5.30 16.89
C ALA A 55 3.17 -4.17 16.25
N ALA A 56 1.92 -3.97 16.68
CA ALA A 56 1.07 -2.86 16.25
C ALA A 56 1.68 -1.52 16.66
N THR A 57 2.18 -1.40 17.89
CA THR A 57 2.82 -0.16 18.38
C THR A 57 4.04 0.20 17.55
N ASP A 58 4.95 -0.75 17.30
CA ASP A 58 6.13 -0.52 16.46
C ASP A 58 5.74 -0.14 15.03
N PHE A 59 4.70 -0.78 14.49
CA PHE A 59 4.16 -0.48 13.17
C PHE A 59 3.57 0.93 13.10
N ILE A 60 2.75 1.31 14.09
CA ILE A 60 2.08 2.61 14.17
C ILE A 60 3.11 3.72 14.32
N TRP A 61 4.11 3.58 15.20
CA TRP A 61 5.18 4.58 15.30
C TRP A 61 5.97 4.74 14.00
N ARG A 62 6.13 3.67 13.22
CA ARG A 62 6.76 3.75 11.90
C ARG A 62 5.88 4.47 10.88
N VAL A 63 4.59 4.11 10.81
CA VAL A 63 3.63 4.71 9.87
C VAL A 63 3.40 6.19 10.17
N LEU A 64 3.29 6.55 11.45
CA LEU A 64 3.12 7.93 11.91
C LEU A 64 4.44 8.70 12.04
N GLN A 65 5.57 8.09 11.65
CA GLN A 65 6.91 8.67 11.70
C GLN A 65 7.24 9.32 13.05
N GLN A 66 7.01 8.59 14.14
CA GLN A 66 7.31 8.97 15.51
C GLN A 66 8.51 8.17 16.05
N PRO A 67 9.73 8.33 15.50
CA PRO A 67 10.91 7.57 15.95
C PRO A 67 11.44 8.03 17.31
N ASN A 68 11.12 9.26 17.73
CA ASN A 68 11.61 9.86 18.98
C ASN A 68 10.52 9.86 20.05
N ALA A 69 10.91 9.74 21.32
CA ALA A 69 9.98 9.77 22.45
C ALA A 69 9.17 11.08 22.53
N GLU A 70 9.78 12.21 22.17
CA GLU A 70 9.13 13.54 22.18
C GLU A 70 7.97 13.64 21.17
N ASP A 71 8.04 12.88 20.07
CA ASP A 71 7.00 12.87 19.05
C ASP A 71 5.79 11.99 19.43
N ARG A 72 5.95 11.12 20.44
CA ARG A 72 4.95 10.13 20.88
C ARG A 72 4.08 10.67 22.02
N LYS A 73 2.91 10.05 22.21
CA LYS A 73 2.18 10.16 23.48
C LYS A 73 2.94 9.40 24.57
N ALA A 74 2.96 9.95 25.78
CA ALA A 74 3.48 9.26 26.96
C ALA A 74 2.44 8.23 27.44
N VAL A 75 2.65 6.97 27.08
CA VAL A 75 1.79 5.85 27.49
C VAL A 75 2.71 4.72 27.97
N ASP A 76 2.66 4.45 29.28
CA ASP A 76 3.51 3.43 29.90
C ASP A 76 2.84 2.04 29.91
N LYS A 77 1.51 2.01 29.76
CA LYS A 77 0.72 0.77 29.81
C LYS A 77 -0.48 0.84 28.88
N VAL A 78 -0.75 -0.27 28.19
CA VAL A 78 -1.99 -0.52 27.44
C VAL A 78 -2.66 -1.80 27.95
N SER A 79 -3.96 -1.72 28.27
CA SER A 79 -4.74 -2.85 28.78
C SER A 79 -5.77 -3.31 27.75
N LEU A 80 -5.73 -4.57 27.35
CA LEU A 80 -6.75 -5.18 26.52
C LEU A 80 -7.70 -6.02 27.39
N PHE A 81 -8.99 -5.79 27.24
CA PHE A 81 -10.06 -6.56 27.86
C PHE A 81 -10.87 -7.30 26.79
N ILE A 82 -11.20 -8.56 27.06
CA ILE A 82 -12.21 -9.30 26.29
C ILE A 82 -13.48 -9.32 27.12
N ASP A 83 -14.47 -8.52 26.71
CA ASP A 83 -15.68 -8.24 27.47
C ASP A 83 -16.94 -8.76 26.79
N ASP A 84 -17.95 -9.08 27.58
CA ASP A 84 -19.29 -9.42 27.10
C ASP A 84 -20.05 -8.14 26.78
N ILE A 85 -19.73 -7.56 25.61
CA ILE A 85 -20.30 -6.32 25.09
C ILE A 85 -20.86 -6.54 23.69
N ASP A 86 -21.90 -5.77 23.35
CA ASP A 86 -22.56 -5.79 22.05
C ASP A 86 -22.43 -4.46 21.30
N GLY A 87 -22.67 -4.50 19.99
CA GLY A 87 -22.80 -3.33 19.12
C GLY A 87 -21.55 -2.93 18.34
N VAL A 88 -20.35 -3.18 18.88
CA VAL A 88 -19.07 -2.91 18.20
C VAL A 88 -18.11 -4.09 18.35
N ALA A 89 -17.15 -4.22 17.42
CA ALA A 89 -16.12 -5.25 17.50
C ALA A 89 -15.13 -4.96 18.64
N ALA A 90 -14.72 -3.71 18.78
CA ALA A 90 -13.93 -3.21 19.89
C ALA A 90 -14.10 -1.68 20.02
N TYR A 91 -13.56 -1.11 21.10
CA TYR A 91 -13.34 0.33 21.24
C TYR A 91 -12.12 0.60 22.14
N ALA A 92 -11.52 1.76 21.98
CA ALA A 92 -10.42 2.22 22.82
C ALA A 92 -10.79 3.45 23.68
N SER A 93 -10.36 3.45 24.94
CA SER A 93 -10.55 4.58 25.87
C SER A 93 -9.50 4.51 26.98
N ASN A 94 -8.93 5.65 27.39
CA ASN A 94 -7.99 5.73 28.52
C ASN A 94 -6.81 4.73 28.48
N ASN A 95 -6.22 4.47 27.31
CA ASN A 95 -5.19 3.44 27.10
C ASN A 95 -5.67 2.00 27.35
N GLU A 96 -6.98 1.79 27.35
CA GLU A 96 -7.64 0.50 27.41
C GLU A 96 -8.30 0.21 26.06
N ILE A 97 -8.29 -1.06 25.66
CA ILE A 97 -8.99 -1.58 24.49
C ILE A 97 -9.97 -2.62 25.02
N HIS A 98 -11.24 -2.47 24.67
CA HIS A 98 -12.31 -3.40 25.03
C HIS A 98 -12.79 -4.12 23.78
N PHE A 99 -12.49 -5.41 23.67
CA PHE A 99 -12.84 -6.24 22.52
C PHE A 99 -14.07 -7.09 22.85
N SER A 100 -15.05 -7.09 21.95
CA SER A 100 -16.31 -7.82 22.14
C SER A 100 -16.10 -9.33 22.02
N ALA A 101 -16.36 -10.05 23.12
CA ALA A 101 -16.50 -11.49 23.12
C ALA A 101 -17.63 -11.95 22.18
N ASN A 102 -18.74 -11.22 22.11
CA ASN A 102 -19.85 -11.56 21.23
C ASN A 102 -19.47 -11.46 19.75
N TYR A 103 -18.67 -10.46 19.38
CA TYR A 103 -18.11 -10.36 18.02
C TYR A 103 -17.19 -11.55 17.72
N ILE A 104 -16.26 -11.87 18.63
CA ILE A 104 -15.35 -13.03 18.50
C ILE A 104 -16.13 -14.35 18.34
N GLY A 105 -17.15 -14.56 19.18
CA GLY A 105 -17.97 -15.78 19.16
C GLY A 105 -18.73 -15.97 17.85
N ASN A 106 -19.23 -14.88 17.27
CA ASN A 106 -20.08 -14.93 16.07
C ASN A 106 -19.31 -14.80 14.74
N TYR A 107 -18.01 -14.48 14.77
CA TYR A 107 -17.23 -14.29 13.53
C TYR A 107 -17.01 -15.60 12.77
N SER A 108 -17.39 -15.66 11.49
CA SER A 108 -17.37 -16.89 10.69
C SER A 108 -16.18 -17.02 9.73
N GLY A 109 -15.29 -16.02 9.67
CA GLY A 109 -14.10 -16.02 8.82
C GLY A 109 -12.81 -16.41 9.54
N ASP A 110 -11.66 -15.97 9.00
CA ASP A 110 -10.36 -16.04 9.67
C ASP A 110 -10.34 -15.09 10.87
N LEU A 111 -10.76 -15.61 12.03
CA LEU A 111 -10.86 -14.86 13.28
C LEU A 111 -9.52 -14.24 13.67
N LYS A 112 -8.41 -14.96 13.48
CA LYS A 112 -7.08 -14.48 13.90
C LYS A 112 -6.64 -13.26 13.08
N ARG A 113 -6.87 -13.29 11.77
CA ARG A 113 -6.61 -12.15 10.88
C ARG A 113 -7.52 -10.96 11.19
N GLU A 114 -8.83 -11.19 11.38
CA GLU A 114 -9.76 -10.11 11.73
C GLU A 114 -9.42 -9.47 13.06
N TYR A 115 -9.22 -10.29 14.09
CA TYR A 115 -8.85 -9.86 15.43
C TYR A 115 -7.59 -8.98 15.40
N THR A 116 -6.57 -9.41 14.66
CA THR A 116 -5.33 -8.65 14.51
C THR A 116 -5.57 -7.31 13.80
N GLY A 117 -6.41 -7.29 12.75
CA GLY A 117 -6.76 -6.07 12.05
C GLY A 117 -7.50 -5.06 12.92
N VAL A 118 -8.50 -5.50 13.69
CA VAL A 118 -9.23 -4.65 14.65
C VAL A 118 -8.30 -4.19 15.76
N LEU A 119 -7.41 -5.05 16.28
CA LEU A 119 -6.42 -4.64 17.28
C LEU A 119 -5.52 -3.53 16.75
N TYR A 120 -5.06 -3.58 15.49
CA TYR A 120 -4.27 -2.50 14.89
C TYR A 120 -5.06 -1.19 14.77
N HIS A 121 -6.35 -1.27 14.46
CA HIS A 121 -7.25 -0.12 14.46
C HIS A 121 -7.32 0.51 15.86
N GLU A 122 -7.68 -0.27 16.89
CA GLU A 122 -7.82 0.24 18.26
C GLU A 122 -6.50 0.71 18.87
N MET A 123 -5.38 0.04 18.57
CA MET A 123 -4.06 0.50 18.99
C MET A 123 -3.72 1.85 18.35
N THR A 124 -4.23 2.16 17.17
CA THR A 124 -4.00 3.46 16.53
C THR A 124 -4.68 4.58 17.31
N HIS A 125 -5.89 4.36 17.84
CA HIS A 125 -6.56 5.30 18.74
C HIS A 125 -5.71 5.65 19.98
N ILE A 126 -4.97 4.68 20.53
CA ILE A 126 -4.03 4.96 21.63
C ILE A 126 -2.94 5.95 21.21
N TRP A 127 -2.33 5.75 20.05
CA TRP A 127 -1.11 6.46 19.64
C TRP A 127 -1.34 7.74 18.82
N GLN A 128 -2.46 7.87 18.11
CA GLN A 128 -2.76 9.02 17.26
C GLN A 128 -3.20 10.26 18.04
N TRP A 129 -2.92 11.46 17.54
CA TRP A 129 -3.43 12.69 18.12
C TRP A 129 -4.86 13.00 17.65
N TYR A 130 -5.67 13.57 18.54
CA TYR A 130 -7.10 13.84 18.32
C TYR A 130 -7.41 15.31 18.00
N GLY A 131 -6.39 16.13 17.72
CA GLY A 131 -6.60 17.55 17.46
C GLY A 131 -7.16 18.29 18.68
N ASN A 132 -6.76 17.91 19.89
CA ASN A 132 -7.38 18.40 21.14
C ASN A 132 -8.92 18.27 21.16
N GLY A 133 -9.44 17.17 20.58
CA GLY A 133 -10.88 16.89 20.47
C GLY A 133 -11.59 17.63 19.33
N GLN A 134 -10.86 18.40 18.52
CA GLN A 134 -11.42 19.16 17.38
C GLN A 134 -11.40 18.35 16.08
N ALA A 135 -10.58 17.29 15.99
CA ALA A 135 -10.61 16.41 14.83
C ALA A 135 -11.94 15.65 14.81
N GLN A 136 -12.60 15.68 13.65
CA GLN A 136 -13.87 14.98 13.49
C GLN A 136 -13.72 13.46 13.54
N GLY A 137 -14.74 12.78 14.07
CA GLY A 137 -14.74 11.32 14.24
C GLY A 137 -14.38 10.56 12.97
N GLY A 138 -14.87 11.00 11.81
CA GLY A 138 -14.53 10.33 10.55
C GLY A 138 -13.05 10.40 10.18
N LEU A 139 -12.36 11.51 10.49
CA LEU A 139 -10.91 11.59 10.31
C LEU A 139 -10.18 10.66 11.29
N THR A 140 -10.60 10.63 12.55
CA THR A 140 -9.95 9.82 13.59
C THR A 140 -10.12 8.32 13.32
N GLU A 141 -11.31 7.87 12.90
CA GLU A 141 -11.54 6.48 12.46
C GLU A 141 -10.79 6.18 11.16
N GLY A 142 -10.73 7.15 10.25
CA GLY A 142 -10.02 7.00 8.98
C GLY A 142 -8.51 6.82 9.13
N VAL A 143 -7.88 7.49 10.10
CA VAL A 143 -6.45 7.29 10.40
C VAL A 143 -6.21 5.88 10.98
N ALA A 144 -7.09 5.42 11.87
CA ALA A 144 -7.02 4.06 12.42
C ALA A 144 -7.16 2.99 11.32
N ASP A 145 -8.10 3.16 10.41
CA ASP A 145 -8.25 2.24 9.26
C ASP A 145 -7.18 2.42 8.18
N PHE A 146 -6.57 3.60 8.05
CA PHE A 146 -5.39 3.79 7.21
C PHE A 146 -4.21 2.96 7.72
N VAL A 147 -3.98 2.91 9.04
CA VAL A 147 -2.97 2.03 9.63
C VAL A 147 -3.32 0.56 9.36
N ARG A 148 -4.56 0.15 9.59
CA ARG A 148 -5.03 -1.22 9.31
C ARG A 148 -4.85 -1.59 7.84
N LEU A 149 -5.09 -0.65 6.93
CA LEU A 149 -4.84 -0.79 5.49
C LEU A 149 -3.36 -1.01 5.20
N LYS A 150 -2.48 -0.13 5.71
CA LYS A 150 -1.03 -0.23 5.49
C LYS A 150 -0.41 -1.48 6.11
N ALA A 151 -1.00 -2.00 7.18
CA ALA A 151 -0.63 -3.27 7.80
C ALA A 151 -1.11 -4.50 7.02
N ASN A 152 -1.80 -4.30 5.89
CA ASN A 152 -2.37 -5.36 5.06
C ASN A 152 -3.42 -6.21 5.79
N TYR A 153 -4.24 -5.58 6.65
CA TYR A 153 -5.37 -6.19 7.37
C TYR A 153 -6.74 -5.64 6.95
N ALA A 154 -6.82 -4.95 5.80
CA ALA A 154 -8.10 -4.57 5.22
C ALA A 154 -8.92 -5.84 4.85
N PRO A 155 -10.14 -6.00 5.38
CA PRO A 155 -11.02 -7.10 5.01
C PRO A 155 -11.63 -6.89 3.62
N SER A 156 -12.09 -7.97 3.00
CA SER A 156 -12.54 -7.99 1.59
C SER A 156 -13.81 -7.17 1.33
N HIS A 157 -14.61 -6.90 2.35
CA HIS A 157 -15.84 -6.12 2.25
C HIS A 157 -15.62 -4.60 2.30
N TRP A 158 -14.40 -4.14 2.59
CA TRP A 158 -14.08 -2.72 2.57
C TRP A 158 -14.35 -2.11 1.21
N VAL A 159 -14.74 -0.84 1.23
CA VAL A 159 -14.94 -0.06 0.03
C VAL A 159 -13.68 -0.05 -0.83
N GLN A 160 -13.91 -0.05 -2.14
CA GLN A 160 -12.83 0.13 -3.10
C GLN A 160 -12.42 1.61 -3.13
N PRO A 161 -11.16 1.94 -3.48
CA PRO A 161 -10.77 3.33 -3.58
C PRO A 161 -11.67 4.07 -4.57
N GLY A 162 -12.08 5.28 -4.23
CA GLY A 162 -13.04 6.12 -4.94
C GLY A 162 -14.49 5.96 -4.51
N GLN A 163 -14.85 4.96 -3.71
CA GLN A 163 -16.19 4.82 -3.16
C GLN A 163 -16.38 5.69 -1.91
N GLY A 164 -17.63 5.82 -1.45
CA GLY A 164 -18.02 6.75 -0.38
C GLY A 164 -18.39 8.14 -0.89
N ASP A 165 -19.06 8.90 -0.04
CA ASP A 165 -19.72 10.16 -0.42
C ASP A 165 -18.94 11.39 0.03
N ARG A 166 -18.22 11.29 1.14
CA ARG A 166 -17.43 12.38 1.73
C ARG A 166 -16.10 11.88 2.27
N TRP A 167 -15.11 12.77 2.28
CA TRP A 167 -13.74 12.44 2.67
C TRP A 167 -13.60 12.04 4.14
N ASP A 168 -14.49 12.54 4.99
CA ASP A 168 -14.56 12.34 6.44
C ASP A 168 -15.68 11.38 6.84
N GLN A 169 -16.05 10.46 5.96
CA GLN A 169 -17.09 9.48 6.26
C GLN A 169 -16.72 8.53 7.41
N GLY A 170 -15.42 8.40 7.69
CA GLY A 170 -14.90 7.45 8.65
C GLY A 170 -14.37 6.19 7.98
N TYR A 171 -13.68 5.41 8.80
CA TYR A 171 -13.30 4.04 8.52
C TYR A 171 -12.61 3.87 7.15
N ASP A 172 -12.97 2.83 6.41
CA ASP A 172 -12.41 2.44 5.12
C ASP A 172 -12.50 3.53 4.04
N VAL A 173 -13.60 4.29 3.96
CA VAL A 173 -13.74 5.39 2.99
C VAL A 173 -12.69 6.46 3.22
N THR A 174 -12.57 6.96 4.45
CA THR A 174 -11.59 7.98 4.80
C THR A 174 -10.17 7.41 4.72
N ALA A 175 -9.95 6.16 5.13
CA ALA A 175 -8.66 5.49 5.01
C ALA A 175 -8.16 5.44 3.56
N ARG A 176 -9.02 5.11 2.59
CA ARG A 176 -8.65 5.09 1.16
C ARG A 176 -8.33 6.48 0.61
N PHE A 177 -8.99 7.52 1.12
CA PHE A 177 -8.66 8.89 0.75
C PHE A 177 -7.34 9.36 1.36
N LEU A 178 -7.10 9.05 2.63
CA LEU A 178 -5.83 9.32 3.28
C LEU A 178 -4.68 8.55 2.62
N ASP A 179 -4.94 7.34 2.11
CA ASP A 179 -4.01 6.57 1.29
C ASP A 179 -3.63 7.31 0.00
N TYR A 180 -4.62 7.82 -0.72
CA TYR A 180 -4.40 8.69 -1.88
C TYR A 180 -3.59 9.95 -1.52
N CYS A 181 -3.94 10.65 -0.43
CA CYS A 181 -3.18 11.82 0.02
C CYS A 181 -1.73 11.48 0.38
N ASN A 182 -1.49 10.31 0.98
CA ASN A 182 -0.16 9.83 1.31
C ASN A 182 0.64 9.42 0.06
N ASP A 183 -0.01 8.98 -1.01
CA ASP A 183 0.65 8.73 -2.29
C ASP A 183 1.05 10.05 -3.00
N LEU A 184 0.25 11.12 -2.83
CA LEU A 184 0.61 12.45 -3.30
C LEU A 184 1.83 13.03 -2.56
N ARG A 185 1.91 12.78 -1.25
CA ARG A 185 3.06 13.17 -0.41
C ARG A 185 3.31 12.10 0.64
N ASN A 186 4.42 11.38 0.51
CA ASN A 186 4.81 10.38 1.50
C ASN A 186 4.92 11.02 2.90
N GLY A 187 4.35 10.35 3.90
CA GLY A 187 4.28 10.86 5.27
C GLY A 187 3.17 11.88 5.49
N PHE A 188 2.26 12.09 4.54
CA PHE A 188 1.12 12.99 4.72
C PHE A 188 0.35 12.68 6.00
N VAL A 189 -0.04 11.42 6.23
CA VAL A 189 -0.83 11.04 7.42
C VAL A 189 -0.01 11.21 8.70
N ALA A 190 1.29 10.92 8.66
CA ALA A 190 2.20 11.14 9.77
C ALA A 190 2.28 12.63 10.16
N GLU A 191 2.50 13.51 9.19
CA GLU A 191 2.58 14.96 9.41
C GLU A 191 1.23 15.57 9.79
N LEU A 192 0.12 15.08 9.23
CA LEU A 192 -1.22 15.45 9.65
C LEU A 192 -1.44 15.08 11.12
N ASN A 193 -1.15 13.83 11.50
CA ASN A 193 -1.20 13.38 12.88
C ASN A 193 -0.31 14.23 13.80
N LYS A 194 0.90 14.57 13.37
CA LYS A 194 1.81 15.45 14.13
C LYS A 194 1.21 16.84 14.35
N LYS A 195 0.60 17.45 13.32
CA LYS A 195 -0.10 18.74 13.43
C LYS A 195 -1.35 18.65 14.32
N MET A 196 -1.97 17.47 14.42
CA MET A 196 -3.10 17.23 15.31
C MET A 196 -2.75 17.15 16.81
N ARG A 197 -1.49 17.36 17.21
CA ARG A 197 -1.11 17.32 18.63
C ARG A 197 -1.93 18.27 19.50
N ASP A 198 -2.07 19.52 19.06
CA ASP A 198 -2.61 20.62 19.89
C ASP A 198 -3.93 21.21 19.38
N GLY A 199 -4.41 20.77 18.20
CA GLY A 199 -5.62 21.28 17.57
C GLY A 199 -5.86 20.66 16.19
N TYR A 200 -7.00 20.97 15.58
CA TYR A 200 -7.30 20.53 14.22
C TYR A 200 -7.81 21.68 13.34
N SER A 201 -7.37 21.70 12.08
CA SER A 201 -7.89 22.59 11.04
C SER A 201 -7.76 21.94 9.67
N ASP A 202 -8.78 22.04 8.83
CA ASP A 202 -8.73 21.60 7.42
C ASP A 202 -7.62 22.33 6.62
N GLN A 203 -7.17 23.49 7.10
CA GLN A 203 -6.01 24.21 6.54
C GLN A 203 -4.74 23.35 6.55
N TYR A 204 -4.64 22.33 7.41
CA TYR A 204 -3.50 21.42 7.42
C TYR A 204 -3.35 20.66 6.10
N PHE A 205 -4.45 20.38 5.37
CA PHE A 205 -4.37 19.79 4.03
C PHE A 205 -3.71 20.75 3.03
N VAL A 206 -4.00 22.05 3.13
CA VAL A 206 -3.37 23.08 2.29
C VAL A 206 -1.89 23.23 2.65
N ASP A 207 -1.57 23.29 3.93
CA ASP A 207 -0.18 23.37 4.40
C ASP A 207 0.66 22.17 3.91
N LEU A 208 0.04 20.99 3.81
CA LEU A 208 0.73 19.74 3.49
C LEU A 208 0.74 19.41 1.99
N LEU A 209 -0.32 19.73 1.25
CA LEU A 209 -0.51 19.33 -0.16
C LEU A 209 -0.81 20.51 -1.10
N GLY A 210 -0.90 21.73 -0.60
CA GLY A 210 -1.17 22.93 -1.39
C GLY A 210 -2.61 23.05 -1.91
N LYS A 211 -3.53 22.18 -1.46
CA LYS A 211 -4.94 22.15 -1.86
C LYS A 211 -5.86 21.99 -0.66
N THR A 212 -7.09 22.49 -0.77
CA THR A 212 -8.10 22.24 0.27
C THR A 212 -8.51 20.78 0.28
N VAL A 213 -9.01 20.28 1.40
CA VAL A 213 -9.48 18.89 1.51
C VAL A 213 -10.60 18.58 0.50
N ASP A 214 -11.48 19.53 0.21
CA ASP A 214 -12.53 19.38 -0.80
C ASP A 214 -11.99 19.27 -2.23
N GLN A 215 -10.92 20.01 -2.55
CA GLN A 215 -10.24 19.90 -3.84
C GLN A 215 -9.56 18.54 -3.97
N LEU A 216 -8.87 18.10 -2.92
CA LEU A 216 -8.23 16.78 -2.88
C LEU A 216 -9.25 15.65 -2.98
N TRP A 217 -10.39 15.76 -2.29
CA TRP A 217 -11.48 14.79 -2.40
C TRP A 217 -12.06 14.76 -3.81
N SER A 218 -12.28 15.92 -4.43
CA SER A 218 -12.72 16.02 -5.82
C SER A 218 -11.73 15.37 -6.78
N ASP A 219 -10.42 15.62 -6.59
CA ASP A 219 -9.35 14.99 -7.38
C ASP A 219 -9.32 13.46 -7.19
N TYR A 220 -9.46 12.98 -5.95
CA TYR A 220 -9.55 11.56 -5.62
C TYR A 220 -10.72 10.88 -6.32
N LYS A 221 -11.91 11.51 -6.28
CA LYS A 221 -13.11 11.03 -6.98
C LYS A 221 -12.94 11.09 -8.50
N ALA A 222 -12.25 12.11 -9.02
CA ALA A 222 -11.96 12.24 -10.45
C ALA A 222 -10.93 11.21 -10.95
N ASN A 223 -9.91 10.90 -10.16
CA ASN A 223 -8.93 9.86 -10.48
C ASN A 223 -9.62 8.49 -10.66
N LYS A 224 -10.70 8.25 -9.90
CA LYS A 224 -11.56 7.06 -10.06
C LYS A 224 -12.62 7.21 -11.14
N SER A 225 -13.15 8.41 -11.38
CA SER A 225 -14.01 8.65 -12.53
C SER A 225 -13.26 8.37 -13.84
N TRP A 226 -11.95 8.61 -13.92
CA TRP A 226 -11.13 8.18 -15.06
C TRP A 226 -11.13 6.65 -15.24
N SER A 227 -10.94 5.88 -14.17
CA SER A 227 -11.01 4.40 -14.23
C SER A 227 -12.42 3.89 -14.58
N LEU A 228 -13.47 4.54 -14.07
CA LEU A 228 -14.87 4.19 -14.34
C LEU A 228 -15.34 4.69 -15.72
N TRP A 229 -14.77 5.77 -16.25
CA TRP A 229 -15.06 6.27 -17.60
C TRP A 229 -14.46 5.34 -18.65
N VAL A 230 -13.26 4.80 -18.39
CA VAL A 230 -12.72 3.67 -19.16
C VAL A 230 -13.69 2.48 -19.10
N GLU A 231 -14.15 2.08 -17.90
CA GLU A 231 -15.13 0.98 -17.77
C GLU A 231 -16.50 1.26 -18.43
N HIS A 232 -17.01 2.49 -18.39
CA HIS A 232 -18.32 2.87 -18.95
C HIS A 232 -18.27 3.02 -20.47
N ALA A 233 -17.17 3.58 -21.01
CA ALA A 233 -16.88 3.60 -22.44
C ALA A 233 -16.68 2.18 -23.00
N LEU A 234 -16.11 1.27 -22.21
CA LEU A 234 -16.02 -0.16 -22.53
C LEU A 234 -17.38 -0.87 -22.45
N ARG A 235 -18.22 -0.58 -21.43
CA ARG A 235 -19.57 -1.15 -21.29
C ARG A 235 -20.54 -0.74 -22.39
N GLN A 236 -20.61 0.55 -22.74
CA GLN A 236 -21.47 1.03 -23.83
C GLN A 236 -21.05 0.50 -25.21
N LYS A 237 -19.80 0.02 -25.34
CA LYS A 237 -19.30 -0.63 -26.57
C LYS A 237 -19.44 -2.15 -26.55
N LEU A 238 -19.38 -2.82 -25.39
CA LEU A 238 -19.62 -4.28 -25.28
C LEU A 238 -21.05 -4.68 -25.68
N GLU A 239 -22.06 -3.87 -25.39
CA GLU A 239 -23.44 -4.11 -25.90
C GLU A 239 -23.58 -3.90 -27.42
N LYS A 240 -22.63 -3.19 -28.05
CA LYS A 240 -22.56 -3.01 -29.50
C LYS A 240 -21.61 -4.00 -30.20
N ILE A 241 -20.74 -4.71 -29.45
CA ILE A 241 -19.73 -5.64 -29.99
C ILE A 241 -20.33 -6.99 -30.45
N THR A 242 -21.57 -7.32 -30.08
CA THR A 242 -22.31 -8.44 -30.71
C THR A 242 -22.80 -8.15 -32.13
N ALA A 243 -22.62 -6.91 -32.64
CA ALA A 243 -23.02 -6.53 -33.99
C ALA A 243 -21.92 -5.73 -34.71
N SER A 244 -21.22 -6.42 -35.61
CA SER A 244 -20.39 -5.86 -36.69
C SER A 244 -18.91 -5.61 -36.39
N LYS A 245 -18.08 -6.39 -37.09
CA LYS A 245 -16.64 -6.22 -37.30
C LYS A 245 -16.34 -4.85 -37.93
N ARG A 246 -15.61 -3.97 -37.24
CA ARG A 246 -14.57 -3.07 -37.79
C ARG A 246 -13.93 -2.19 -36.70
N TYR A 247 -12.60 -2.33 -36.61
CA TYR A 247 -11.55 -1.43 -36.10
C TYR A 247 -11.98 -0.04 -35.58
N LEU A 248 -11.56 0.33 -34.37
CA LEU A 248 -11.54 1.73 -33.89
C LEU A 248 -10.55 1.97 -32.73
N GLN A 249 -9.35 2.40 -33.09
CA GLN A 249 -8.58 3.57 -32.62
C GLN A 249 -9.06 4.24 -31.30
N LEU A 250 -8.26 4.14 -30.23
CA LEU A 250 -8.44 4.87 -28.97
C LEU A 250 -7.32 5.91 -28.75
N GLN A 251 -7.63 7.04 -28.13
CA GLN A 251 -6.67 7.97 -27.54
C GLN A 251 -6.83 7.88 -26.02
N ILE A 252 -5.76 7.57 -25.29
CA ILE A 252 -5.76 7.50 -23.82
C ILE A 252 -4.55 8.28 -23.31
N SER A 253 -4.75 9.09 -22.27
CA SER A 253 -3.68 9.76 -21.50
C SER A 253 -3.58 9.15 -20.11
N PHE A 254 -2.36 8.76 -19.71
CA PHE A 254 -2.05 7.97 -18.50
C PHE A 254 -1.68 8.82 -17.28
N GLY A 255 -2.21 8.45 -16.11
CA GLY A 255 -1.92 9.03 -14.79
C GLY A 255 -0.97 8.18 -13.90
N GLY A 256 -0.41 7.09 -14.41
CA GLY A 256 0.58 6.26 -13.70
C GLY A 256 2.02 6.80 -13.76
N PHE A 257 2.27 7.73 -14.66
CA PHE A 257 3.48 8.55 -14.69
C PHE A 257 3.09 9.94 -14.20
N GLN A 258 3.41 10.28 -12.96
CA GLN A 258 3.42 11.68 -12.53
C GLN A 258 4.59 12.39 -13.24
N GLN A 259 4.44 12.61 -14.55
CA GLN A 259 5.33 13.43 -15.36
C GLN A 259 4.54 14.69 -15.74
N PRO A 260 4.52 15.72 -14.86
CA PRO A 260 3.69 16.89 -15.04
C PRO A 260 4.08 17.72 -16.27
N ASN A 261 5.31 17.57 -16.76
CA ASN A 261 5.82 18.30 -17.92
C ASN A 261 5.60 17.51 -19.21
N ALA A 262 4.98 18.15 -20.20
CA ALA A 262 4.66 17.51 -21.48
C ALA A 262 5.91 16.97 -22.22
N GLU A 263 7.05 17.63 -22.05
CA GLU A 263 8.33 17.26 -22.66
C GLU A 263 8.88 15.91 -22.13
N ASP A 264 8.51 15.53 -20.90
CA ASP A 264 8.97 14.31 -20.23
C ASP A 264 8.23 13.04 -20.69
N ARG A 265 7.14 13.18 -21.45
CA ARG A 265 6.31 12.08 -21.94
C ARG A 265 6.66 11.65 -23.36
N LYS A 266 6.47 10.37 -23.69
CA LYS A 266 6.39 9.93 -25.10
C LYS A 266 5.18 10.57 -25.76
N ALA A 267 5.37 11.19 -26.93
CA ALA A 267 4.27 11.72 -27.74
C ALA A 267 3.53 10.55 -28.40
N VAL A 268 2.35 10.23 -27.87
CA VAL A 268 1.50 9.14 -28.36
C VAL A 268 0.12 9.72 -28.63
N ASP A 269 -0.15 9.97 -29.91
CA ASP A 269 -1.42 10.54 -30.35
C ASP A 269 -2.51 9.48 -30.48
N LYS A 270 -2.19 8.18 -30.39
CA LYS A 270 -3.15 7.10 -30.58
C LYS A 270 -2.62 5.80 -30.02
N VAL A 271 -3.48 5.06 -29.32
CA VAL A 271 -3.29 3.64 -29.02
C VAL A 271 -4.36 2.78 -29.71
N SER A 272 -3.93 1.77 -30.47
CA SER A 272 -4.83 0.75 -31.02
C SER A 272 -4.93 -0.43 -30.05
N LEU A 273 -6.10 -1.05 -29.95
CA LEU A 273 -6.29 -2.31 -29.22
C LEU A 273 -6.93 -3.34 -30.14
N PHE A 274 -6.33 -4.53 -30.20
CA PHE A 274 -6.72 -5.66 -31.02
C PHE A 274 -6.97 -6.89 -30.16
N ILE A 275 -7.98 -7.66 -30.57
CA ILE A 275 -8.23 -8.99 -30.04
C ILE A 275 -7.92 -9.97 -31.17
N ASP A 276 -6.83 -10.70 -31.02
CA ASP A 276 -6.27 -11.52 -32.10
C ASP A 276 -6.29 -12.99 -31.77
N ASP A 277 -6.47 -13.81 -32.80
CA ASP A 277 -6.21 -15.24 -32.71
C ASP A 277 -4.69 -15.47 -32.72
N MET A 278 -4.11 -15.49 -31.52
CA MET A 278 -2.67 -15.62 -31.31
C MET A 278 -2.35 -16.48 -30.07
N GLY A 279 -1.11 -16.97 -30.00
CA GLY A 279 -0.56 -17.57 -28.78
C GLY A 279 -0.18 -16.51 -27.74
N GLY A 280 0.13 -16.95 -26.52
CA GLY A 280 0.47 -16.05 -25.41
C GLY A 280 -0.75 -15.31 -24.84
N VAL A 281 -0.48 -14.27 -24.04
CA VAL A 281 -1.51 -13.48 -23.33
C VAL A 281 -1.81 -12.20 -24.09
N ALA A 282 -0.82 -11.33 -24.22
CA ALA A 282 -0.89 -10.08 -24.94
C ALA A 282 0.52 -9.60 -25.35
N TYR A 283 0.60 -8.57 -26.19
CA TYR A 283 1.82 -7.80 -26.41
C TYR A 283 1.48 -6.37 -26.84
N ALA A 284 2.44 -5.46 -26.66
CA ALA A 284 2.37 -4.09 -27.16
C ALA A 284 3.51 -3.78 -28.13
N SER A 285 3.19 -3.15 -29.25
CA SER A 285 4.16 -2.70 -30.25
C SER A 285 3.60 -1.56 -31.09
N ASN A 286 4.41 -0.56 -31.46
CA ASN A 286 4.00 0.55 -32.32
C ASN A 286 2.72 1.29 -31.86
N ASN A 287 2.56 1.48 -30.56
CA ASN A 287 1.35 2.02 -29.93
C ASN A 287 0.08 1.16 -30.17
N GLU A 288 0.26 -0.12 -30.45
CA GLU A 288 -0.79 -1.10 -30.59
C GLU A 288 -0.67 -2.12 -29.47
N ILE A 289 -1.81 -2.52 -28.91
CA ILE A 289 -1.92 -3.59 -27.92
C ILE A 289 -2.70 -4.71 -28.58
N HIS A 290 -2.19 -5.93 -28.51
CA HIS A 290 -2.82 -7.11 -29.05
C HIS A 290 -3.04 -8.08 -27.90
N VAL A 291 -4.29 -8.48 -27.67
CA VAL A 291 -4.68 -9.43 -26.63
C VAL A 291 -5.19 -10.71 -27.27
N SER A 292 -4.77 -11.86 -26.76
CA SER A 292 -5.13 -13.15 -27.33
C SER A 292 -6.60 -13.48 -27.08
N ALA A 293 -7.35 -13.69 -28.16
CA ALA A 293 -8.69 -14.27 -28.14
C ALA A 293 -8.70 -15.66 -27.49
N ASN A 294 -7.65 -16.45 -27.72
CA ASN A 294 -7.52 -17.79 -27.14
C ASN A 294 -7.31 -17.71 -25.62
N TYR A 295 -6.51 -16.77 -25.15
CA TYR A 295 -6.33 -16.55 -23.71
C TYR A 295 -7.65 -16.13 -23.06
N ILE A 296 -8.33 -15.13 -23.63
CA ILE A 296 -9.62 -14.64 -23.14
C ILE A 296 -10.66 -15.76 -23.09
N GLY A 297 -10.77 -16.55 -24.16
CA GLY A 297 -11.78 -17.61 -24.28
C GLY A 297 -11.57 -18.80 -23.34
N ASN A 298 -10.32 -19.03 -22.90
CA ASN A 298 -9.97 -20.15 -22.01
C ASN A 298 -9.73 -19.72 -20.55
N TYR A 299 -9.85 -18.43 -20.23
CA TYR A 299 -9.63 -17.94 -18.88
C TYR A 299 -10.78 -18.33 -17.94
N SER A 300 -10.47 -19.05 -16.86
CA SER A 300 -11.46 -19.60 -15.92
C SER A 300 -11.71 -18.75 -14.66
N GLY A 301 -10.97 -17.65 -14.50
CA GLY A 301 -11.08 -16.74 -13.34
C GLY A 301 -11.99 -15.53 -13.60
N ASP A 302 -11.80 -14.48 -12.81
CA ASP A 302 -12.40 -13.17 -13.08
C ASP A 302 -11.74 -12.54 -14.31
N LEU A 303 -12.31 -12.85 -15.48
CA LEU A 303 -11.81 -12.38 -16.78
C LEU A 303 -11.76 -10.85 -16.85
N LYS A 304 -12.72 -10.14 -16.24
CA LYS A 304 -12.75 -8.68 -16.28
C LYS A 304 -11.55 -8.12 -15.53
N ARG A 305 -11.28 -8.62 -14.32
CA ARG A 305 -10.12 -8.20 -13.53
C ARG A 305 -8.81 -8.54 -14.23
N GLU A 306 -8.70 -9.75 -14.76
CA GLU A 306 -7.47 -10.19 -15.44
C GLU A 306 -7.20 -9.37 -16.69
N TYR A 307 -8.18 -9.26 -17.58
CA TYR A 307 -8.07 -8.48 -18.81
C TYR A 307 -7.71 -7.03 -18.52
N THR A 308 -8.30 -6.43 -17.48
CA THR A 308 -7.96 -5.06 -17.07
C THR A 308 -6.51 -4.98 -16.59
N GLY A 309 -6.04 -5.94 -15.79
CA GLY A 309 -4.65 -6.02 -15.36
C GLY A 309 -3.65 -6.19 -16.51
N VAL A 310 -3.95 -7.07 -17.47
CA VAL A 310 -3.17 -7.24 -18.70
C VAL A 310 -3.12 -5.94 -19.50
N LEU A 311 -4.25 -5.23 -19.62
CA LEU A 311 -4.24 -3.92 -20.27
C LEU A 311 -3.34 -2.92 -19.54
N TYR A 312 -3.37 -2.83 -18.20
CA TYR A 312 -2.43 -1.95 -17.48
C TYR A 312 -0.96 -2.28 -17.77
N HIS A 313 -0.63 -3.57 -17.85
CA HIS A 313 0.71 -4.03 -18.21
C HIS A 313 1.10 -3.57 -19.63
N GLU A 314 0.36 -4.00 -20.65
CA GLU A 314 0.69 -3.73 -22.06
C GLU A 314 0.71 -2.26 -22.40
N MET A 315 -0.21 -1.53 -21.79
CA MET A 315 -0.33 -0.11 -21.98
C MET A 315 0.87 0.63 -21.39
N THR A 316 1.49 0.12 -20.31
CA THR A 316 2.73 0.70 -19.78
C THR A 316 3.87 0.67 -20.79
N HIS A 317 3.98 -0.40 -21.59
CA HIS A 317 5.00 -0.51 -22.64
C HIS A 317 4.95 0.62 -23.67
N ILE A 318 3.78 1.22 -23.89
CA ILE A 318 3.61 2.33 -24.84
C ILE A 318 4.30 3.61 -24.35
N TRP A 319 4.15 3.97 -23.07
CA TRP A 319 4.72 5.21 -22.52
C TRP A 319 6.07 5.03 -21.82
N GLN A 320 6.45 3.80 -21.47
CA GLN A 320 7.75 3.59 -20.85
C GLN A 320 8.89 3.71 -21.86
N TRP A 321 9.99 4.32 -21.45
CA TRP A 321 11.23 4.33 -22.19
C TRP A 321 11.98 3.02 -21.93
N ASN A 322 12.59 2.47 -22.98
CA ASN A 322 13.35 1.22 -22.89
C ASN A 322 14.87 1.44 -22.83
N GLY A 323 15.33 2.65 -22.51
CA GLY A 323 16.76 2.95 -22.44
C GLY A 323 17.46 2.85 -23.79
N ASN A 324 16.80 3.21 -24.90
CA ASN A 324 17.31 2.93 -26.25
C ASN A 324 17.68 1.44 -26.47
N GLY A 325 16.90 0.54 -25.86
CA GLY A 325 17.13 -0.92 -25.91
C GLY A 325 18.24 -1.43 -24.97
N GLN A 326 18.83 -0.57 -24.14
CA GLN A 326 19.89 -0.95 -23.20
C GLN A 326 19.34 -1.43 -21.85
N ALA A 327 18.10 -1.09 -21.51
CA ALA A 327 17.49 -1.52 -20.26
C ALA A 327 17.29 -3.05 -20.25
N PRO A 328 17.60 -3.74 -19.13
CA PRO A 328 17.35 -5.17 -19.00
C PRO A 328 15.88 -5.51 -19.27
N GLY A 329 15.63 -6.57 -20.03
CA GLY A 329 14.26 -7.00 -20.35
C GLY A 329 13.39 -7.19 -19.11
N GLY A 330 13.93 -7.76 -18.03
CA GLY A 330 13.17 -7.91 -16.80
C GLY A 330 12.86 -6.59 -16.08
N LEU A 331 13.69 -5.55 -16.22
CA LEU A 331 13.31 -4.21 -15.77
C LEU A 331 12.12 -3.67 -16.57
N ILE A 332 12.11 -3.88 -17.89
CA ILE A 332 11.04 -3.43 -18.80
C ILE A 332 9.71 -4.10 -18.49
N GLU A 333 9.70 -5.42 -18.27
CA GLU A 333 8.50 -6.16 -17.84
C GLU A 333 8.10 -5.79 -16.42
N GLY A 334 9.09 -5.63 -15.53
CA GLY A 334 8.86 -5.29 -14.13
C GLY A 334 8.24 -3.91 -13.92
N VAL A 335 8.58 -2.90 -14.75
CA VAL A 335 7.92 -1.59 -14.73
C VAL A 335 6.45 -1.70 -15.14
N ALA A 336 6.15 -2.51 -16.16
CA ALA A 336 4.77 -2.77 -16.59
C ALA A 336 3.94 -3.45 -15.49
N ASP A 337 4.50 -4.46 -14.83
CA ASP A 337 3.83 -5.13 -13.70
C ASP A 337 3.81 -4.30 -12.42
N PHE A 338 4.76 -3.38 -12.22
CA PHE A 338 4.69 -2.39 -11.14
C PHE A 338 3.45 -1.50 -11.33
N VAL A 339 3.16 -1.03 -12.54
CA VAL A 339 1.94 -0.24 -12.80
C VAL A 339 0.68 -1.08 -12.55
N ARG A 340 0.66 -2.34 -13.01
CA ARG A 340 -0.43 -3.28 -12.71
C ARG A 340 -0.62 -3.51 -11.21
N LEU A 341 0.47 -3.60 -10.45
CA LEU A 341 0.48 -3.72 -9.00
C LEU A 341 -0.14 -2.48 -8.33
N LYS A 342 0.34 -1.28 -8.67
CA LYS A 342 -0.17 -0.02 -8.08
C LYS A 342 -1.63 0.26 -8.46
N ALA A 343 -2.08 -0.23 -9.61
CA ALA A 343 -3.48 -0.17 -10.01
C ALA A 343 -4.39 -1.18 -9.27
N ASN A 344 -3.84 -1.99 -8.36
CA ASN A 344 -4.54 -3.03 -7.59
C ASN A 344 -5.09 -4.17 -8.47
N TYR A 345 -4.38 -4.53 -9.54
CA TYR A 345 -4.69 -5.63 -10.46
C TYR A 345 -3.65 -6.77 -10.43
N ALA A 346 -2.83 -6.84 -9.37
CA ALA A 346 -1.99 -8.00 -9.12
C ALA A 346 -2.87 -9.26 -8.94
N PRO A 347 -2.65 -10.33 -9.73
CA PRO A 347 -3.20 -11.66 -9.50
C PRO A 347 -2.78 -12.25 -8.16
N SER A 348 -3.61 -13.15 -7.63
CA SER A 348 -3.37 -13.83 -6.36
C SER A 348 -2.15 -14.77 -6.38
N HIS A 349 -1.75 -15.24 -7.56
CA HIS A 349 -0.62 -16.16 -7.72
C HIS A 349 0.73 -15.45 -7.83
N TRP A 350 0.76 -14.11 -7.85
CA TRP A 350 2.01 -13.36 -7.89
C TRP A 350 2.86 -13.63 -6.65
N VAL A 351 4.17 -13.58 -6.86
CA VAL A 351 5.15 -13.75 -5.80
C VAL A 351 4.93 -12.75 -4.66
N GLN A 352 5.27 -13.21 -3.45
CA GLN A 352 5.29 -12.36 -2.26
C GLN A 352 6.55 -11.49 -2.25
N PRO A 353 6.52 -10.32 -1.58
CA PRO A 353 7.73 -9.52 -1.37
C PRO A 353 8.87 -10.36 -0.80
N GLY A 354 10.08 -10.18 -1.31
CA GLY A 354 11.28 -10.93 -0.93
C GLY A 354 11.52 -12.20 -1.73
N GLN A 355 10.58 -12.66 -2.55
CA GLN A 355 10.77 -13.83 -3.42
C GLN A 355 11.49 -13.46 -4.73
N GLY A 356 11.97 -14.47 -5.46
CA GLY A 356 12.79 -14.31 -6.67
C GLY A 356 14.30 -14.29 -6.41
N ASP A 357 15.05 -14.47 -7.49
CA ASP A 357 16.50 -14.74 -7.47
C ASP A 357 17.34 -13.52 -7.79
N ARG A 358 16.81 -12.60 -8.62
CA ARG A 358 17.50 -11.36 -9.02
C ARG A 358 16.53 -10.20 -9.25
N TRP A 359 17.05 -8.99 -9.15
CA TRP A 359 16.25 -7.76 -9.21
C TRP A 359 15.60 -7.52 -10.58
N ASP A 360 16.23 -7.94 -11.68
CA ASP A 360 15.77 -7.83 -13.07
C ASP A 360 15.20 -9.16 -13.61
N GLN A 361 14.62 -9.98 -12.73
CA GLN A 361 14.02 -11.25 -13.14
C GLN A 361 12.80 -11.07 -14.08
N GLY A 362 12.16 -9.90 -14.06
CA GLY A 362 10.95 -9.62 -14.82
C GLY A 362 9.69 -9.72 -14.00
N TYR A 363 8.61 -9.26 -14.63
CA TYR A 363 7.23 -9.43 -14.17
C TYR A 363 7.02 -9.06 -12.69
N ASP A 364 6.31 -9.91 -11.96
CA ASP A 364 5.92 -9.73 -10.57
C ASP A 364 7.12 -9.62 -9.61
N VAL A 365 8.18 -10.41 -9.80
CA VAL A 365 9.40 -10.34 -8.98
C VAL A 365 10.02 -8.93 -9.03
N THR A 366 10.27 -8.43 -10.24
CA THR A 366 10.85 -7.10 -10.40
C THR A 366 9.86 -6.02 -10.01
N ALA A 367 8.56 -6.18 -10.26
CA ALA A 367 7.53 -5.24 -9.81
C ALA A 367 7.52 -5.06 -8.27
N ARG A 368 7.65 -6.15 -7.50
CA ARG A 368 7.73 -6.09 -6.03
C ARG A 368 8.99 -5.40 -5.53
N PHE A 369 10.11 -5.58 -6.21
CA PHE A 369 11.34 -4.85 -5.91
C PHE A 369 11.24 -3.36 -6.23
N LEU A 370 10.65 -3.02 -7.38
CA LEU A 370 10.42 -1.63 -7.77
C LEU A 370 9.44 -0.93 -6.82
N ASP A 371 8.44 -1.64 -6.29
CA ASP A 371 7.54 -1.10 -5.25
C ASP A 371 8.31 -0.81 -3.95
N TYR A 372 9.21 -1.69 -3.53
CA TYR A 372 10.14 -1.39 -2.43
C TYR A 372 11.02 -0.16 -2.71
N CYS A 373 11.61 -0.05 -3.90
CA CYS A 373 12.40 1.13 -4.28
C CYS A 373 11.56 2.42 -4.28
N ASN A 374 10.29 2.33 -4.71
CA ASN A 374 9.36 3.45 -4.69
C ASN A 374 8.92 3.83 -3.27
N ASP A 375 8.86 2.88 -2.34
CA ASP A 375 8.65 3.17 -0.91
C ASP A 375 9.85 3.91 -0.29
N LEU A 376 11.08 3.62 -0.75
CA LEU A 376 12.28 4.34 -0.31
C LEU A 376 12.30 5.78 -0.85
N ARG A 377 11.82 6.00 -2.08
CA ARG A 377 11.68 7.32 -2.69
C ARG A 377 10.45 7.36 -3.57
N ASN A 378 9.44 8.13 -3.16
CA ASN A 378 8.21 8.27 -3.95
C ASN A 378 8.52 8.80 -5.36
N GLY A 379 7.87 8.22 -6.35
CA GLY A 379 8.10 8.55 -7.76
C GLY A 379 9.37 7.94 -8.35
N PHE A 380 10.09 7.07 -7.62
CA PHE A 380 11.31 6.42 -8.11
C PHE A 380 11.14 5.82 -9.50
N VAL A 381 10.08 5.03 -9.73
CA VAL A 381 9.86 4.35 -11.02
C VAL A 381 9.58 5.36 -12.14
N ALA A 382 8.88 6.45 -11.85
CA ALA A 382 8.61 7.50 -12.83
C ALA A 382 9.88 8.28 -13.21
N GLU A 383 10.74 8.59 -12.24
CA GLU A 383 12.04 9.22 -12.44
C GLU A 383 13.03 8.29 -13.15
N LEU A 384 13.02 7.00 -12.81
CA LEU A 384 13.80 5.98 -13.51
C LEU A 384 13.38 5.91 -14.97
N ASN A 385 12.08 5.83 -15.25
CA ASN A 385 11.56 5.87 -16.61
C ASN A 385 11.97 7.13 -17.37
N LYS A 386 11.92 8.30 -16.71
CA LYS A 386 12.39 9.57 -17.29
C LYS A 386 13.88 9.50 -17.65
N LYS A 387 14.74 8.98 -16.77
CA LYS A 387 16.17 8.80 -17.03
C LYS A 387 16.45 7.76 -18.13
N MET A 388 15.54 6.82 -18.35
CA MET A 388 15.61 5.83 -19.42
C MET A 388 15.31 6.37 -20.82
N ARG A 389 15.01 7.67 -20.97
CA ARG A 389 14.69 8.27 -22.27
C ARG A 389 15.75 8.02 -23.35
N ASP A 390 17.02 8.29 -23.01
CA ASP A 390 18.11 8.33 -23.99
C ASP A 390 19.13 7.19 -23.82
N GLY A 391 18.93 6.31 -22.84
CA GLY A 391 19.86 5.23 -22.51
C GLY A 391 19.57 4.65 -21.13
N TYR A 392 20.22 3.54 -20.79
CA TYR A 392 20.11 2.92 -19.48
C TYR A 392 21.48 2.69 -18.82
N SER A 393 21.53 2.90 -17.50
CA SER A 393 22.67 2.56 -16.66
C SER A 393 22.18 2.22 -15.24
N ASP A 394 22.75 1.18 -14.64
CA ASP A 394 22.49 0.81 -13.23
C ASP A 394 22.84 1.96 -12.26
N GLN A 395 23.72 2.88 -12.68
CA GLN A 395 24.06 4.09 -11.95
C GLN A 395 22.83 4.97 -11.66
N TYR A 396 21.75 4.84 -12.42
CA TYR A 396 20.50 5.56 -12.16
C TYR A 396 19.88 5.21 -10.80
N PHE A 397 20.09 3.99 -10.29
CA PHE A 397 19.68 3.62 -8.94
C PHE A 397 20.48 4.38 -7.88
N VAL A 398 21.79 4.56 -8.11
CA VAL A 398 22.65 5.35 -7.21
C VAL A 398 22.25 6.82 -7.25
N ASP A 399 22.03 7.38 -8.45
CA ASP A 399 21.58 8.77 -8.61
C ASP A 399 20.24 9.03 -7.90
N LEU A 400 19.35 8.03 -7.91
CA LEU A 400 17.99 8.18 -7.38
C LEU A 400 17.86 7.79 -5.90
N LEU A 401 18.61 6.80 -5.42
CA LEU A 401 18.45 6.21 -4.08
C LEU A 401 19.74 6.19 -3.26
N GLY A 402 20.86 6.63 -3.82
CA GLY A 402 22.16 6.68 -3.15
C GLY A 402 22.83 5.31 -2.95
N LYS A 403 22.30 4.24 -3.55
CA LYS A 403 22.80 2.86 -3.44
C LYS A 403 22.80 2.18 -4.80
N THR A 404 23.70 1.22 -4.99
CA THR A 404 23.70 0.38 -6.20
C THR A 404 22.46 -0.51 -6.22
N VAL A 405 22.02 -0.94 -7.41
CA VAL A 405 20.87 -1.85 -7.53
C VAL A 405 21.08 -3.17 -6.76
N ASP A 406 22.31 -3.69 -6.72
CA ASP A 406 22.66 -4.90 -5.96
C ASP A 406 22.56 -4.70 -4.44
N GLN A 407 22.95 -3.52 -3.94
CA GLN A 407 22.78 -3.16 -2.53
C GLN A 407 21.29 -3.07 -2.17
N LEU A 408 20.51 -2.39 -3.02
CA LEU A 408 19.07 -2.26 -2.84
C LEU A 408 18.36 -3.62 -2.88
N TRP A 409 18.78 -4.51 -3.79
CA TRP A 409 18.26 -5.87 -3.87
C TRP A 409 18.59 -6.67 -2.61
N SER A 410 19.83 -6.55 -2.10
CA SER A 410 20.23 -7.21 -0.85
C SER A 410 19.41 -6.70 0.34
N ASP A 411 19.21 -5.38 0.44
CA ASP A 411 18.38 -4.76 1.47
C ASP A 411 16.91 -5.19 1.37
N TYR A 412 16.38 -5.28 0.15
CA TYR A 412 15.05 -5.81 -0.14
C TYR A 412 14.90 -7.26 0.35
N LYS A 413 15.84 -8.14 -0.01
CA LYS A 413 15.84 -9.54 0.44
C LYS A 413 15.92 -9.63 1.96
N ALA A 414 16.78 -8.83 2.60
CA ALA A 414 16.90 -8.79 4.05
C ALA A 414 15.62 -8.31 4.75
N LYS A 415 14.94 -7.29 4.20
CA LYS A 415 13.67 -6.76 4.72
C LYS A 415 12.56 -7.81 4.77
N TYR A 416 12.55 -8.73 3.80
CA TYR A 416 11.47 -9.70 3.62
C TYR A 416 11.91 -11.16 3.84
N ALA A 417 13.04 -11.39 4.53
CA ALA A 417 13.58 -12.73 4.79
C ALA A 417 12.83 -13.53 5.89
N GLN A 418 11.52 -13.29 6.10
CA GLN A 418 10.73 -13.92 7.15
C GLN A 418 9.89 -15.09 6.64
#